data_AF-A0A8C0VSF2-F1
#
_entry.id   AF-A0A8C0VSF2-F1
#
_cell.length_a   1.000
_cell.length_b   1.000
_cell.length_c   1.000
_cell.angle_alpha   90.00
_cell.angle_beta   90.00
_cell.angle_gamma   90.00
#
_symmetry.space_group_name_H-M   'P 1'
#
loop_
_entity.id
_entity.type
_entity.pdbx_description
1 polymer ?
#
loop_
_entity_poly.entity_id
_entity_poly.type
_entity_poly.pdbx_seq_one_letter_code
_entity_poly.pdbx_strand_id
1 'polypeptide(L)'
;MLSSQLVCVSLPFQASVLRRSQSTLVVAEHNNESLTPITLNTITAAKRLGGEVSCLVAGTSCDKVASELSKVQGVAKVLVAQHDVYKGFLAEELTPLIVETHKKFNYTHICAGASAFGKNLIPRVAGKLDVAPVSDIIEIKSPDTFVRTIYAGNIICTVQCDEAVKVFTVRGTSFEAAPASGGSASVEKLTPPPPVGISEWIEQKLTKSDRPELTSAKVVVSGGRGLKSGENFKLLYDLADQLHAAVGASRAAVDAGFVPNDMQVGQTGKIVAPELYIAVGISGAIQHLAGMKDSKTIVAINKDPEAPIFQVADYGLVADLFQAVPEMTKLLKKKSI
;
A
#
# COMPACT_ATOMS: atom_id res chain seq x y z
N MET A 1 -17.15 -45.21 -64.07
CA MET A 1 -17.84 -43.90 -63.96
C MET A 1 -18.52 -43.87 -62.60
N LEU A 2 -17.76 -43.51 -61.57
CA LEU A 2 -17.69 -42.20 -60.91
C LEU A 2 -18.53 -42.23 -59.61
N SER A 3 -17.81 -42.60 -58.55
CA SER A 3 -18.18 -42.53 -57.14
C SER A 3 -18.31 -41.07 -56.71
N SER A 4 -19.47 -40.69 -56.19
CA SER A 4 -19.72 -39.40 -55.55
C SER A 4 -19.43 -39.50 -54.04
N GLN A 5 -18.20 -39.15 -53.65
CA GLN A 5 -17.88 -38.84 -52.26
C GLN A 5 -18.40 -37.44 -51.93
N LEU A 6 -19.38 -37.35 -51.03
CA LEU A 6 -19.68 -36.09 -50.34
C LEU A 6 -18.54 -35.81 -49.35
N VAL A 7 -17.70 -34.84 -49.69
CA VAL A 7 -16.75 -34.25 -48.74
C VAL A 7 -17.53 -33.21 -47.93
N CYS A 8 -17.88 -33.57 -46.70
CA CYS A 8 -18.36 -32.62 -45.70
C CYS A 8 -17.16 -31.78 -45.24
N VAL A 9 -17.01 -30.57 -45.78
CA VAL A 9 -16.02 -29.61 -45.30
C VAL A 9 -16.53 -29.02 -44.00
N SER A 10 -16.14 -29.62 -42.87
CA SER A 10 -16.28 -29.00 -41.56
C SER A 10 -15.31 -27.81 -41.48
N LEU A 11 -15.81 -26.61 -41.74
CA LEU A 11 -15.12 -25.38 -41.38
C LEU A 11 -14.90 -25.39 -39.86
N PRO A 12 -13.66 -25.23 -39.36
CA PRO A 12 -13.46 -25.06 -37.94
C PRO A 12 -14.13 -23.74 -37.54
N PHE A 13 -15.11 -23.83 -36.65
CA PHE A 13 -15.66 -22.68 -35.94
C PHE A 13 -14.50 -22.08 -35.14
N GLN A 14 -13.73 -21.17 -35.76
CA GLN A 14 -12.84 -20.28 -35.05
C GLN A 14 -13.74 -19.37 -34.23
N ALA A 15 -14.11 -19.82 -33.03
CA ALA A 15 -14.44 -18.93 -31.95
C ALA A 15 -13.17 -18.11 -31.68
N SER A 16 -12.96 -17.04 -32.44
CA SER A 16 -12.09 -15.95 -32.03
C SER A 16 -12.73 -15.40 -30.76
N VAL A 17 -12.33 -15.96 -29.62
CA VAL A 17 -12.56 -15.33 -28.33
C VAL A 17 -11.91 -13.97 -28.47
N LEU A 18 -12.71 -12.93 -28.68
CA LEU A 18 -12.31 -11.55 -28.51
C LEU A 18 -11.87 -11.44 -27.06
N ARG A 19 -10.60 -11.74 -26.79
CA ARG A 19 -9.96 -11.46 -25.52
C ARG A 19 -10.06 -9.96 -25.38
N ARG A 20 -10.97 -9.53 -24.51
CA ARG A 20 -11.13 -8.14 -24.18
C ARG A 20 -9.77 -7.59 -23.78
N SER A 21 -9.33 -6.52 -24.43
CA SER A 21 -8.08 -5.86 -24.06
C SER A 21 -8.14 -5.53 -22.57
N GLN A 22 -7.12 -5.95 -21.83
CA GLN A 22 -7.04 -5.68 -20.40
C GLN A 22 -7.07 -4.16 -20.19
N SER A 23 -7.79 -3.73 -19.17
CA SER A 23 -7.85 -2.32 -18.76
C SER A 23 -8.06 -2.24 -17.25
N THR A 24 -7.26 -1.40 -16.61
CA THR A 24 -7.22 -1.29 -15.15
C THR A 24 -7.57 0.12 -14.70
N LEU A 25 -8.47 0.22 -13.74
CA LEU A 25 -8.74 1.45 -13.00
C LEU A 25 -8.00 1.42 -11.66
N VAL A 26 -6.98 2.26 -11.52
CA VAL A 26 -6.32 2.51 -10.25
C VAL A 26 -7.02 3.67 -9.55
N VAL A 27 -7.54 3.45 -8.34
CA VAL A 27 -8.06 4.54 -7.49
C VAL A 27 -6.87 5.17 -6.78
N ALA A 28 -6.57 6.43 -7.10
CA ALA A 28 -5.43 7.14 -6.54
C ALA A 28 -5.70 7.60 -5.10
N GLU A 29 -4.78 7.28 -4.21
CA GLU A 29 -4.76 7.81 -2.85
C GLU A 29 -3.90 9.08 -2.80
N HIS A 30 -4.42 10.14 -2.20
CA HIS A 30 -3.79 11.45 -2.11
C HIS A 30 -4.39 12.29 -0.97
N ASN A 31 -3.78 13.45 -0.67
CA ASN A 31 -4.30 14.42 0.30
C ASN A 31 -4.87 15.71 -0.36
N ASN A 32 -5.06 15.68 -1.69
CA ASN A 32 -5.42 16.79 -2.60
C ASN A 32 -4.23 17.66 -3.06
N GLU A 33 -3.12 17.62 -2.34
CA GLU A 33 -1.92 18.38 -2.68
C GLU A 33 -0.85 17.51 -3.33
N SER A 34 -0.63 16.32 -2.78
CA SER A 34 0.37 15.36 -3.20
C SER A 34 -0.19 13.95 -3.28
N LEU A 35 0.37 13.17 -4.20
CA LEU A 35 0.07 11.75 -4.34
C LEU A 35 0.66 10.94 -3.17
N THR A 36 -0.11 10.01 -2.61
CA THR A 36 0.43 9.04 -1.64
C THR A 36 1.32 8.02 -2.36
N PRO A 37 2.54 7.72 -1.86
CA PRO A 37 3.50 6.84 -2.56
C PRO A 37 2.93 5.49 -2.99
N ILE A 38 2.07 4.87 -2.17
CA ILE A 38 1.44 3.57 -2.47
C ILE A 38 0.68 3.54 -3.80
N THR A 39 0.21 4.69 -4.28
CA THR A 39 -0.43 4.79 -5.59
C THR A 39 0.55 4.45 -6.72
N LEU A 40 1.82 4.86 -6.61
CA LEU A 40 2.85 4.53 -7.60
C LEU A 40 3.16 3.03 -7.62
N ASN A 41 3.21 2.38 -6.46
CA ASN A 41 3.38 0.92 -6.36
C ASN A 41 2.18 0.19 -6.99
N THR A 42 0.96 0.72 -6.77
CA THR A 42 -0.28 0.19 -7.34
C THR A 42 -0.31 0.32 -8.87
N ILE A 43 0.18 1.43 -9.43
CA ILE A 43 0.32 1.62 -10.88
C ILE A 43 1.28 0.58 -11.47
N THR A 44 2.43 0.34 -10.82
CA THR A 44 3.36 -0.71 -11.25
C THR A 44 2.70 -2.08 -11.25
N ALA A 45 1.93 -2.42 -10.22
CA ALA A 45 1.17 -3.67 -10.17
C ALA A 45 0.13 -3.73 -11.31
N ALA A 46 -0.64 -2.68 -11.54
CA ALA A 46 -1.61 -2.59 -12.61
C ALA A 46 -0.99 -2.82 -13.99
N LYS A 47 0.20 -2.27 -14.26
CA LYS A 47 0.92 -2.50 -15.52
C LYS A 47 1.28 -3.97 -15.75
N ARG A 48 1.48 -4.77 -14.70
CA ARG A 48 1.78 -6.21 -14.84
C ARG A 48 0.59 -7.02 -15.36
N LEU A 49 -0.63 -6.50 -15.25
CA LEU A 49 -1.84 -7.12 -15.84
C LEU A 49 -1.89 -6.97 -17.36
N GLY A 50 -1.10 -6.03 -17.91
CA GLY A 50 -1.14 -5.64 -19.31
C GLY A 50 -2.29 -4.70 -19.64
N GLY A 51 -2.26 -4.16 -20.86
CA GLY A 51 -3.27 -3.22 -21.34
C GLY A 51 -3.15 -1.81 -20.74
N GLU A 52 -4.22 -1.02 -20.85
CA GLU A 52 -4.21 0.39 -20.44
C GLU A 52 -4.49 0.56 -18.95
N VAL A 53 -3.73 1.45 -18.30
CA VAL A 53 -3.95 1.85 -16.91
C VAL A 53 -4.53 3.26 -16.87
N SER A 54 -5.72 3.38 -16.29
CA SER A 54 -6.35 4.65 -15.95
C SER A 54 -6.25 4.89 -14.45
N CYS A 55 -6.02 6.13 -14.04
CA CYS A 55 -6.04 6.54 -12.64
C CYS A 55 -7.25 7.43 -12.37
N LEU A 56 -8.03 7.13 -11.33
CA LEU A 56 -9.11 7.99 -10.83
C LEU A 56 -8.60 8.84 -9.66
N VAL A 57 -8.76 10.15 -9.78
CA VAL A 57 -8.46 11.16 -8.76
C VAL A 57 -9.78 11.80 -8.36
N ALA A 58 -10.14 11.70 -7.08
CA ALA A 58 -11.39 12.22 -6.56
C ALA A 58 -11.12 13.04 -5.29
N GLY A 59 -11.49 14.33 -5.30
CA GLY A 59 -11.14 15.22 -4.20
C GLY A 59 -11.82 16.57 -4.29
N THR A 60 -11.50 17.48 -3.37
CA THR A 60 -12.09 18.83 -3.33
C THR A 60 -11.31 19.83 -4.18
N SER A 61 -9.98 19.66 -4.27
CA SER A 61 -9.05 20.52 -5.02
C SER A 61 -7.84 19.70 -5.50
N CYS A 62 -8.06 18.78 -6.43
CA CYS A 62 -7.09 17.72 -6.75
C CYS A 62 -6.36 17.90 -8.11
N ASP A 63 -6.45 19.07 -8.73
CA ASP A 63 -5.78 19.38 -10.01
C ASP A 63 -4.26 19.16 -9.95
N LYS A 64 -3.62 19.49 -8.82
CA LYS A 64 -2.18 19.24 -8.61
C LYS A 64 -1.86 17.75 -8.70
N VAL A 65 -2.61 16.92 -7.99
CA VAL A 65 -2.46 15.46 -7.99
C VAL A 65 -2.72 14.89 -9.38
N ALA A 66 -3.72 15.40 -10.11
CA ALA A 66 -3.98 14.98 -11.48
C ALA A 66 -2.81 15.33 -12.43
N SER A 67 -2.18 16.49 -12.24
CA SER A 67 -0.99 16.92 -12.97
C SER A 67 0.27 16.11 -12.63
N GLU A 68 0.40 15.66 -11.37
CA GLU A 68 1.45 14.72 -10.98
C GLU A 68 1.24 13.36 -11.64
N LEU A 69 0.02 12.80 -11.54
CA LEU A 69 -0.31 11.50 -12.13
C LEU A 69 -0.19 11.46 -13.64
N SER A 70 -0.45 12.58 -14.34
CA SER A 70 -0.31 12.61 -15.80
C SER A 70 1.13 12.42 -16.27
N LYS A 71 2.10 12.68 -15.40
CA LYS A 71 3.54 12.51 -15.66
C LYS A 71 4.06 11.14 -15.26
N VAL A 72 3.26 10.32 -14.56
CA VAL A 72 3.69 9.00 -14.11
C VAL A 72 3.77 8.03 -15.28
N GLN A 73 4.90 7.32 -15.38
CA GLN A 73 5.15 6.42 -16.49
C GLN A 73 4.21 5.20 -16.48
N GLY A 74 3.45 5.03 -17.57
CA GLY A 74 2.55 3.90 -17.77
C GLY A 74 1.12 4.13 -17.31
N VAL A 75 0.78 5.36 -16.90
CA VAL A 75 -0.61 5.83 -16.85
C VAL A 75 -0.98 6.31 -18.26
N ALA A 76 -2.10 5.81 -18.80
CA ALA A 76 -2.64 6.23 -20.09
C ALA A 76 -3.63 7.39 -19.93
N LYS A 77 -4.46 7.34 -18.89
CA LYS A 77 -5.50 8.33 -18.63
C LYS A 77 -5.61 8.67 -17.14
N VAL A 78 -5.79 9.95 -16.84
CA VAL A 78 -6.16 10.45 -15.51
C VAL A 78 -7.59 10.95 -15.57
N LEU A 79 -8.47 10.32 -14.79
CA LEU A 79 -9.86 10.67 -14.62
C LEU A 79 -9.99 11.52 -13.36
N VAL A 80 -10.57 12.72 -13.46
CA VAL A 80 -10.64 13.67 -12.35
C VAL A 80 -12.08 13.99 -12.01
N ALA A 81 -12.47 13.72 -10.76
CA ALA A 81 -13.76 14.12 -10.21
C ALA A 81 -13.53 15.09 -9.04
N GLN A 82 -13.91 16.36 -9.22
CA GLN A 82 -13.74 17.38 -8.20
C GLN A 82 -15.08 17.81 -7.62
N HIS A 83 -15.25 17.64 -6.30
CA HIS A 83 -16.46 18.02 -5.58
C HIS A 83 -16.24 18.05 -4.07
N ASP A 84 -16.97 18.91 -3.36
CA ASP A 84 -16.88 19.06 -1.90
C ASP A 84 -17.29 17.78 -1.14
N VAL A 85 -18.13 16.95 -1.75
CA VAL A 85 -18.56 15.66 -1.18
C VAL A 85 -17.38 14.68 -0.95
N TYR A 86 -16.27 14.86 -1.66
CA TYR A 86 -15.07 14.03 -1.48
C TYR A 86 -14.17 14.49 -0.34
N LYS A 87 -14.59 15.49 0.44
CA LYS A 87 -13.90 15.89 1.68
C LYS A 87 -13.81 14.69 2.63
N GLY A 88 -12.61 14.41 3.12
CA GLY A 88 -12.36 13.27 4.01
C GLY A 88 -12.33 11.90 3.32
N PHE A 89 -12.51 11.84 2.00
CA PHE A 89 -12.40 10.61 1.20
C PHE A 89 -13.30 9.47 1.68
N LEU A 90 -14.53 9.80 2.09
CA LEU A 90 -15.50 8.82 2.60
C LEU A 90 -15.82 7.77 1.54
N ALA A 91 -15.75 6.49 1.91
CA ALA A 91 -15.98 5.40 0.95
C ALA A 91 -17.42 5.36 0.44
N GLU A 92 -18.38 5.81 1.24
CA GLU A 92 -19.77 6.04 0.90
C GLU A 92 -19.91 6.89 -0.36
N GLU A 93 -19.12 7.97 -0.45
CA GLU A 93 -19.20 8.98 -1.51
C GLU A 93 -18.32 8.61 -2.71
N LEU A 94 -17.18 7.96 -2.47
CA LEU A 94 -16.27 7.52 -3.55
C LEU A 94 -16.80 6.28 -4.30
N THR A 95 -17.53 5.40 -3.64
CA THR A 95 -17.98 4.13 -4.24
C THR A 95 -18.89 4.35 -5.46
N PRO A 96 -19.94 5.20 -5.41
CA PRO A 96 -20.78 5.47 -6.58
C PRO A 96 -19.97 5.98 -7.78
N LEU A 97 -19.03 6.89 -7.54
CA LEU A 97 -18.16 7.42 -8.60
C LEU A 97 -17.36 6.31 -9.27
N ILE A 98 -16.76 5.40 -8.49
CA ILE A 98 -15.97 4.28 -9.02
C ILE A 98 -16.85 3.32 -9.82
N VAL A 99 -18.05 3.00 -9.32
CA VAL A 99 -19.00 2.12 -10.00
C VAL A 99 -19.50 2.74 -11.31
N GLU A 100 -19.83 4.02 -11.33
CA GLU A 100 -20.24 4.72 -12.55
C GLU A 100 -19.09 4.85 -13.56
N THR A 101 -17.89 5.13 -13.07
CA THR A 101 -16.67 5.14 -13.89
C THR A 101 -16.44 3.78 -14.53
N HIS A 102 -16.58 2.70 -13.75
CA HIS A 102 -16.52 1.34 -14.26
C HIS A 102 -17.63 1.07 -15.28
N LYS A 103 -18.89 1.47 -15.05
CA LYS A 103 -19.96 1.30 -16.04
C LYS A 103 -19.69 2.05 -17.35
N LYS A 104 -19.12 3.26 -17.29
CA LYS A 104 -18.81 4.10 -18.46
C LYS A 104 -17.68 3.52 -19.33
N PHE A 105 -16.61 3.02 -18.70
CA PHE A 105 -15.40 2.58 -19.43
C PHE A 105 -15.21 1.06 -19.45
N ASN A 106 -16.01 0.34 -18.66
CA ASN A 106 -16.08 -1.11 -18.55
C ASN A 106 -14.71 -1.74 -18.21
N TYR A 107 -14.04 -1.27 -17.15
CA TYR A 107 -12.72 -1.79 -16.77
C TYR A 107 -12.73 -3.29 -16.42
N THR A 108 -11.71 -4.02 -16.84
CA THR A 108 -11.53 -5.44 -16.46
C THR A 108 -11.01 -5.61 -15.03
N HIS A 109 -10.29 -4.61 -14.53
CA HIS A 109 -9.63 -4.60 -13.23
C HIS A 109 -9.87 -3.27 -12.51
N ILE A 110 -10.08 -3.31 -11.20
CA ILE A 110 -10.19 -2.13 -10.34
C ILE A 110 -9.34 -2.37 -9.09
N CYS A 111 -8.43 -1.45 -8.77
CA CYS A 111 -7.55 -1.63 -7.63
C CYS A 111 -7.15 -0.34 -6.93
N ALA A 112 -6.71 -0.48 -5.67
CA ALA A 112 -6.07 0.57 -4.89
C ALA A 112 -4.94 -0.01 -4.03
N GLY A 113 -4.14 0.85 -3.43
CA GLY A 113 -3.15 0.43 -2.43
C GLY A 113 -3.81 -0.18 -1.19
N ALA A 114 -3.19 -1.18 -0.57
CA ALA A 114 -3.66 -1.84 0.64
C ALA A 114 -3.43 -1.03 1.94
N SER A 115 -3.61 0.29 1.85
CA SER A 115 -3.62 1.25 2.97
C SER A 115 -4.95 1.21 3.73
N ALA A 116 -5.10 2.04 4.77
CA ALA A 116 -6.39 2.22 5.44
C ALA A 116 -7.48 2.70 4.45
N PHE A 117 -7.12 3.59 3.52
CA PHE A 117 -8.01 4.09 2.47
C PHE A 117 -8.48 2.95 1.56
N GLY A 118 -7.57 2.22 0.91
CA GLY A 118 -7.97 1.18 -0.05
C GLY A 118 -8.63 -0.03 0.62
N LYS A 119 -8.20 -0.42 1.84
CA LYS A 119 -8.84 -1.51 2.61
C LYS A 119 -10.27 -1.16 3.06
N ASN A 120 -10.56 0.13 3.25
CA ASN A 120 -11.92 0.60 3.55
C ASN A 120 -12.79 0.67 2.28
N LEU A 121 -12.23 1.17 1.17
CA LEU A 121 -12.97 1.47 -0.05
C LEU A 121 -13.23 0.26 -0.96
N ILE A 122 -12.19 -0.54 -1.24
CA ILE A 122 -12.25 -1.58 -2.27
C ILE A 122 -13.27 -2.69 -1.99
N PRO A 123 -13.39 -3.21 -0.75
CA PRO A 123 -14.44 -4.20 -0.45
C PRO A 123 -15.85 -3.67 -0.68
N ARG A 124 -16.08 -2.36 -0.47
CA ARG A 124 -17.37 -1.71 -0.72
C ARG A 124 -17.68 -1.63 -2.22
N VAL A 125 -16.69 -1.29 -3.04
CA VAL A 125 -16.79 -1.32 -4.50
C VAL A 125 -17.12 -2.74 -5.00
N ALA A 126 -16.40 -3.75 -4.50
CA ALA A 126 -16.64 -5.15 -4.85
C ALA A 126 -18.06 -5.59 -4.50
N GLY A 127 -18.55 -5.25 -3.31
CA GLY A 127 -19.93 -5.55 -2.89
C GLY A 127 -20.99 -4.84 -3.74
N LYS A 128 -20.72 -3.65 -4.29
CA LYS A 128 -21.64 -2.97 -5.23
C LYS A 128 -21.62 -3.55 -6.64
N LEU A 129 -20.54 -4.22 -7.02
CA LEU A 129 -20.39 -4.91 -8.31
C LEU A 129 -20.77 -6.40 -8.23
N ASP A 130 -21.09 -6.90 -7.04
CA ASP A 130 -21.41 -8.32 -6.76
C ASP A 130 -20.28 -9.27 -7.17
N VAL A 131 -19.05 -8.94 -6.79
CA VAL A 131 -17.83 -9.74 -7.05
C VAL A 131 -17.00 -9.97 -5.79
N ALA A 132 -16.28 -11.08 -5.72
CA ALA A 132 -15.35 -11.36 -4.63
C ALA A 132 -14.03 -10.54 -4.75
N PRO A 133 -13.68 -9.71 -3.76
CA PRO A 133 -12.42 -8.97 -3.80
C PRO A 133 -11.21 -9.83 -3.40
N VAL A 134 -10.06 -9.57 -4.01
CA VAL A 134 -8.77 -10.15 -3.59
C VAL A 134 -7.96 -9.11 -2.81
N SER A 135 -7.87 -9.27 -1.50
CA SER A 135 -7.17 -8.29 -0.65
C SER A 135 -5.66 -8.53 -0.57
N ASP A 136 -4.91 -7.43 -0.52
CA ASP A 136 -3.50 -7.35 -0.11
C ASP A 136 -2.56 -8.29 -0.88
N ILE A 137 -2.65 -8.21 -2.21
CA ILE A 137 -1.83 -9.01 -3.11
C ILE A 137 -0.36 -8.59 -3.03
N ILE A 138 0.53 -9.57 -3.13
CA ILE A 138 1.99 -9.39 -3.13
C ILE A 138 2.63 -9.72 -4.48
N GLU A 139 1.90 -10.43 -5.35
CA GLU A 139 2.38 -10.82 -6.68
C GLU A 139 1.18 -11.03 -7.61
N ILE A 140 1.42 -10.84 -8.90
CA ILE A 140 0.48 -11.10 -10.00
C ILE A 140 1.13 -12.15 -10.90
N LYS A 141 0.50 -13.33 -11.02
CA LYS A 141 0.98 -14.43 -11.89
C LYS A 141 0.37 -14.36 -13.28
N SER A 142 -0.89 -13.96 -13.36
CA SER A 142 -1.64 -13.72 -14.59
C SER A 142 -2.73 -12.69 -14.32
N PRO A 143 -3.43 -12.15 -15.34
CA PRO A 143 -4.49 -11.17 -15.13
C PRO A 143 -5.59 -11.63 -14.14
N ASP A 144 -5.85 -12.93 -14.04
CA ASP A 144 -6.83 -13.52 -13.14
C ASP A 144 -6.23 -14.22 -11.92
N THR A 145 -4.90 -14.28 -11.77
CA THR A 145 -4.25 -15.05 -10.70
C THR A 145 -3.29 -14.19 -9.89
N PHE A 146 -3.56 -14.11 -8.59
CA PHE A 146 -2.86 -13.28 -7.64
C PHE A 146 -2.22 -14.13 -6.55
N VAL A 147 -1.15 -13.63 -5.93
CA VAL A 147 -0.60 -14.22 -4.71
C VAL A 147 -0.82 -13.27 -3.57
N ARG A 148 -1.26 -13.78 -2.42
CA ARG A 148 -1.42 -13.01 -1.19
C ARG A 148 -0.93 -13.78 0.02
N THR A 149 -0.72 -13.06 1.10
CA THR A 149 -0.32 -13.66 2.38
C THR A 149 -1.52 -13.76 3.33
N ILE A 150 -1.55 -14.83 4.13
CA ILE A 150 -2.50 -14.98 5.25
C ILE A 150 -1.74 -15.42 6.51
N TYR A 151 -2.38 -15.32 7.69
CA TYR A 151 -1.76 -15.60 8.99
C TYR A 151 -0.43 -14.86 9.21
N ALA A 152 -0.44 -13.53 9.11
CA ALA A 152 0.76 -12.68 9.19
C ALA A 152 1.86 -13.05 8.17
N GLY A 153 1.46 -13.71 7.08
CA GLY A 153 2.30 -14.21 6.01
C GLY A 153 3.17 -15.40 6.36
N ASN A 154 2.70 -16.23 7.28
CA ASN A 154 3.18 -17.60 7.44
C ASN A 154 2.69 -18.51 6.31
N ILE A 155 1.59 -18.15 5.63
CA ILE A 155 1.07 -18.88 4.48
C ILE A 155 0.97 -17.93 3.28
N ILE A 156 1.46 -18.41 2.14
CA ILE A 156 1.38 -17.75 0.84
C ILE A 156 0.35 -18.51 0.01
N CYS A 157 -0.74 -17.85 -0.36
CA CYS A 157 -1.81 -18.42 -1.16
C CYS A 157 -1.76 -17.86 -2.58
N THR A 158 -1.84 -18.75 -3.58
CA THR A 158 -2.19 -18.35 -4.95
C THR A 158 -3.70 -18.44 -5.11
N VAL A 159 -4.33 -17.37 -5.57
CA VAL A 159 -5.78 -17.22 -5.71
C VAL A 159 -6.08 -16.87 -7.16
N GLN A 160 -6.80 -17.76 -7.85
CA GLN A 160 -7.40 -17.46 -9.15
C GLN A 160 -8.79 -16.86 -8.94
N CYS A 161 -9.11 -15.78 -9.66
CA CYS A 161 -10.32 -14.99 -9.53
C CYS A 161 -11.13 -15.09 -10.84
N ASP A 162 -12.24 -15.81 -10.79
CA ASP A 162 -13.10 -16.05 -11.96
C ASP A 162 -14.17 -14.96 -12.16
N GLU A 163 -14.14 -13.91 -11.32
CA GLU A 163 -15.08 -12.79 -11.39
C GLU A 163 -14.98 -12.03 -12.71
N ALA A 164 -16.10 -11.49 -13.19
CA ALA A 164 -16.13 -10.72 -14.44
C ALA A 164 -15.23 -9.47 -14.38
N VAL A 165 -15.11 -8.87 -13.20
CA VAL A 165 -14.24 -7.72 -12.92
C VAL A 165 -13.38 -8.07 -11.71
N LYS A 166 -12.06 -7.97 -11.87
CA LYS A 166 -11.11 -8.26 -10.79
C LYS A 166 -10.98 -7.03 -9.91
N VAL A 167 -11.45 -7.13 -8.68
CA VAL A 167 -11.38 -6.05 -7.69
C VAL A 167 -10.38 -6.43 -6.60
N PHE A 168 -9.30 -5.66 -6.41
CA PHE A 168 -8.23 -6.07 -5.50
C PHE A 168 -7.47 -4.91 -4.86
N THR A 169 -6.76 -5.19 -3.76
CA THR A 169 -5.83 -4.23 -3.15
C THR A 169 -4.38 -4.70 -3.24
N VAL A 170 -3.46 -3.76 -3.43
CA VAL A 170 -2.03 -4.04 -3.68
C VAL A 170 -1.20 -3.72 -2.45
N ARG A 171 -0.41 -4.69 -1.98
CA ARG A 171 0.59 -4.44 -0.95
C ARG A 171 1.70 -3.55 -1.51
N GLY A 172 1.80 -2.31 -1.03
CA GLY A 172 2.76 -1.33 -1.53
C GLY A 172 4.22 -1.82 -1.48
N THR A 173 4.60 -2.51 -0.40
CA THR A 173 5.97 -2.99 -0.18
C THR A 173 6.39 -4.13 -1.12
N SER A 174 5.47 -4.74 -1.86
CA SER A 174 5.76 -5.88 -2.75
C SER A 174 5.97 -5.47 -4.22
N PHE A 175 5.77 -4.19 -4.55
CA PHE A 175 5.92 -3.68 -5.91
C PHE A 175 6.73 -2.40 -5.90
N GLU A 176 7.64 -2.23 -6.85
CA GLU A 176 8.41 -0.98 -7.01
C GLU A 176 7.50 0.20 -7.36
N ALA A 177 7.87 1.40 -6.91
CA ALA A 177 7.14 2.61 -7.26
C ALA A 177 7.31 2.92 -8.76
N ALA A 178 6.21 3.24 -9.45
CA ALA A 178 6.27 3.72 -10.83
C ALA A 178 7.07 5.03 -10.91
N PRO A 179 7.89 5.24 -11.97
CA PRO A 179 8.58 6.51 -12.17
C PRO A 179 7.59 7.67 -12.26
N ALA A 180 7.79 8.68 -11.42
CA ALA A 180 6.90 9.85 -11.32
C ALA A 180 7.01 10.83 -12.50
N SER A 181 7.89 10.55 -13.46
CA SER A 181 8.11 11.34 -14.66
C SER A 181 8.27 10.44 -15.89
N GLY A 182 8.18 11.04 -17.08
CA GLY A 182 8.29 10.32 -18.36
C GLY A 182 6.97 9.77 -18.90
N GLY A 183 5.86 9.98 -18.20
CA GLY A 183 4.50 9.78 -18.69
C GLY A 183 3.90 11.03 -19.36
N SER A 184 2.81 10.82 -20.09
CA SER A 184 2.07 11.88 -20.80
C SER A 184 0.57 11.55 -20.86
N ALA A 185 0.00 11.11 -19.75
CA ALA A 185 -1.38 10.64 -19.72
C ALA A 185 -2.37 11.77 -20.03
N SER A 186 -3.44 11.47 -20.77
CA SER A 186 -4.52 12.44 -20.99
C SER A 186 -5.32 12.67 -19.71
N VAL A 187 -5.71 13.91 -19.42
CA VAL A 187 -6.57 14.25 -18.27
C VAL A 187 -8.00 14.46 -18.75
N GLU A 188 -8.96 13.72 -18.19
CA GLU A 188 -10.39 13.79 -18.50
C GLU A 188 -11.18 14.10 -17.23
N LYS A 189 -12.05 15.12 -17.27
CA LYS A 189 -12.95 15.43 -16.15
C LYS A 189 -14.17 14.52 -16.15
N LEU A 190 -14.55 14.05 -14.96
CA LEU A 190 -15.77 13.31 -14.70
C LEU A 190 -16.76 14.18 -13.94
N THR A 191 -18.04 13.99 -14.22
CA THR A 191 -19.12 14.57 -13.42
C THR A 191 -19.32 13.71 -12.18
N PRO A 192 -19.19 14.27 -10.96
CA PRO A 192 -19.50 13.58 -9.72
C PRO A 192 -20.97 13.12 -9.70
N PRO A 193 -21.29 11.90 -9.22
CA PRO A 193 -22.66 11.53 -8.91
C PRO A 193 -23.24 12.40 -7.79
N PRO A 194 -24.58 12.41 -7.61
CA PRO A 194 -25.22 13.05 -6.47
C PRO A 194 -24.66 12.53 -5.13
N PRO A 195 -24.50 13.38 -4.11
CA PRO A 195 -24.07 12.97 -2.78
C PRO A 195 -24.95 11.85 -2.18
N VAL A 196 -24.32 10.89 -1.50
CA VAL A 196 -25.04 9.82 -0.80
C VAL A 196 -25.60 10.33 0.53
N GLY A 197 -24.83 11.13 1.28
CA GLY A 197 -25.31 11.89 2.43
C GLY A 197 -25.64 11.06 3.68
N ILE A 198 -25.05 9.86 3.83
CA ILE A 198 -25.26 8.97 4.99
C ILE A 198 -24.14 9.06 6.04
N SER A 199 -23.07 9.79 5.73
CA SER A 199 -21.91 10.02 6.59
C SER A 199 -21.32 11.38 6.31
N GLU A 200 -20.78 12.05 7.32
CA GLU A 200 -20.18 13.37 7.20
C GLU A 200 -18.76 13.38 7.77
N TRP A 201 -17.86 14.08 7.07
CA TRP A 201 -16.51 14.33 7.54
C TRP A 201 -16.44 15.61 8.38
N ILE A 202 -16.17 15.45 9.68
CA ILE A 202 -16.09 16.58 10.62
C ILE A 202 -14.66 17.11 10.76
N GLU A 203 -13.72 16.29 11.25
CA GLU A 203 -12.35 16.71 11.53
C GLU A 203 -11.32 15.57 11.38
N GLN A 204 -10.06 15.96 11.21
CA GLN A 204 -8.90 15.08 11.32
C GLN A 204 -7.75 15.78 12.03
N LYS A 205 -7.17 15.08 13.02
CA LYS A 205 -6.03 15.55 13.80
C LYS A 205 -4.80 14.77 13.39
N LEU A 206 -3.97 15.37 12.54
CA LEU A 206 -2.72 14.76 12.09
C LEU A 206 -1.57 15.09 13.05
N THR A 207 -0.80 14.07 13.43
CA THR A 207 0.45 14.27 14.16
C THR A 207 1.48 14.92 13.23
N LYS A 208 1.91 16.15 13.54
CA LYS A 208 3.00 16.81 12.79
C LYS A 208 4.35 16.32 13.28
N SER A 209 5.22 15.98 12.36
CA SER A 209 6.59 15.53 12.62
C SER A 209 7.52 16.06 11.55
N ASP A 210 8.70 16.55 11.94
CA ASP A 210 9.77 16.94 11.00
C ASP A 210 10.53 15.71 10.46
N ARG A 211 10.24 14.52 11.02
CA ARG A 211 10.85 13.25 10.60
C ARG A 211 10.09 12.63 9.42
N PRO A 212 10.76 11.80 8.62
CA PRO A 212 10.11 11.06 7.53
C PRO A 212 8.87 10.29 7.98
N GLU A 213 7.91 10.14 7.07
CA GLU A 213 6.72 9.33 7.31
C GLU A 213 7.08 7.84 7.33
N LEU A 214 6.53 7.11 8.30
CA LEU A 214 6.93 5.76 8.63
C LEU A 214 6.82 4.74 7.47
N THR A 215 5.80 4.87 6.63
CA THR A 215 5.56 3.96 5.48
C THR A 215 6.44 4.26 4.28
N SER A 216 7.06 5.43 4.21
CA SER A 216 7.95 5.83 3.09
C SER A 216 9.42 5.99 3.49
N ALA A 217 9.75 5.85 4.78
CA ALA A 217 11.10 6.01 5.27
C ALA A 217 12.05 4.88 4.85
N LYS A 218 13.27 5.25 4.45
CA LYS A 218 14.35 4.30 4.16
C LYS A 218 14.96 3.67 5.41
N VAL A 219 14.94 4.40 6.52
CA VAL A 219 15.43 3.93 7.81
C VAL A 219 14.33 4.13 8.84
N VAL A 220 14.08 3.09 9.64
CA VAL A 220 13.12 3.13 10.75
C VAL A 220 13.83 2.72 12.03
N VAL A 221 13.79 3.60 13.03
CA VAL A 221 14.22 3.28 14.41
C VAL A 221 12.96 3.03 15.23
N SER A 222 12.73 1.81 15.67
CA SER A 222 11.48 1.43 16.34
C SER A 222 11.68 1.02 17.80
N GLY A 223 10.86 1.58 18.69
CA GLY A 223 10.90 1.34 20.13
C GLY A 223 9.84 0.37 20.63
N GLY A 224 10.23 -0.48 21.59
CA GLY A 224 9.31 -1.37 22.29
C GLY A 224 9.01 -0.96 23.73
N ARG A 225 8.24 -1.81 24.43
CA ARG A 225 7.99 -1.65 25.87
C ARG A 225 9.28 -1.66 26.72
N GLY A 226 10.38 -2.20 26.18
CA GLY A 226 11.69 -2.15 26.82
C GLY A 226 12.19 -0.73 27.16
N LEU A 227 11.65 0.31 26.51
CA LEU A 227 11.95 1.72 26.77
C LEU A 227 11.38 2.23 28.11
N LYS A 228 10.45 1.49 28.74
CA LYS A 228 9.83 1.76 30.05
C LYS A 228 9.00 3.04 30.19
N SER A 229 9.22 4.09 29.40
CA SER A 229 8.43 5.33 29.41
C SER A 229 8.48 6.05 28.06
N GLY A 230 7.56 6.99 27.85
CA GLY A 230 7.58 7.89 26.67
C GLY A 230 8.76 8.86 26.68
N GLU A 231 9.24 9.29 27.85
CA GLU A 231 10.41 10.18 27.96
C GLU A 231 11.67 9.53 27.38
N ASN A 232 11.82 8.22 27.58
CA ASN A 232 12.97 7.46 27.08
C ASN A 232 12.97 7.29 25.55
N PHE A 233 11.86 7.55 24.85
CA PHE A 233 11.86 7.58 23.38
C PHE A 233 12.77 8.69 22.83
N LYS A 234 13.18 9.66 23.64
CA LYS A 234 14.23 10.61 23.29
C LYS A 234 15.50 9.94 22.77
N LEU A 235 15.86 8.77 23.31
CA LEU A 235 17.01 7.99 22.83
C LEU A 235 16.86 7.58 21.35
N LEU A 236 15.63 7.24 20.95
CA LEU A 236 15.32 6.84 19.58
C LEU A 236 15.19 8.05 18.66
N TYR A 237 14.64 9.16 19.15
CA TYR A 237 14.61 10.42 18.42
C TYR A 237 16.03 10.91 18.11
N ASP A 238 16.91 10.94 19.11
CA ASP A 238 18.30 11.37 18.94
C ASP A 238 19.05 10.48 17.92
N LEU A 239 18.81 9.17 17.95
CA LEU A 239 19.38 8.23 16.98
C LEU A 239 18.78 8.44 15.57
N ALA A 240 17.46 8.58 15.48
CA ALA A 240 16.78 8.77 14.22
C ALA A 240 17.20 10.06 13.52
N ASP A 241 17.45 11.14 14.29
CA ASP A 241 17.92 12.40 13.75
C ASP A 241 19.32 12.27 13.14
N GLN A 242 20.19 11.38 13.67
CA GLN A 242 21.49 11.09 13.06
C GLN A 242 21.39 10.25 11.78
N LEU A 243 20.32 9.46 11.64
CA LEU A 243 20.13 8.55 10.51
C LEU A 243 19.15 9.10 9.47
N HIS A 244 18.60 10.30 9.69
CA HIS A 244 17.46 10.82 8.93
C HIS A 244 16.31 9.80 8.84
N ALA A 245 16.03 9.13 9.97
CA ALA A 245 15.09 8.01 10.05
C ALA A 245 13.71 8.44 10.54
N ALA A 246 12.69 7.65 10.18
CA ALA A 246 11.42 7.68 10.88
C ALA A 246 11.52 6.95 12.22
N VAL A 247 10.63 7.28 13.15
CA VAL A 247 10.51 6.57 14.43
C VAL A 247 9.23 5.77 14.49
N GLY A 248 9.38 4.47 14.73
CA GLY A 248 8.29 3.52 14.91
C GLY A 248 8.15 3.07 16.36
N ALA A 249 7.09 2.33 16.64
CA ALA A 249 6.88 1.71 17.93
C ALA A 249 6.09 0.41 17.84
N SER A 250 6.33 -0.49 18.80
CA SER A 250 5.48 -1.66 18.99
C SER A 250 4.12 -1.26 19.57
N ARG A 251 3.07 -2.05 19.31
CA ARG A 251 1.77 -1.91 19.97
C ARG A 251 1.87 -1.86 21.50
N ALA A 252 2.75 -2.66 22.10
CA ALA A 252 2.93 -2.65 23.55
C ALA A 252 3.44 -1.31 24.13
N ALA A 253 4.13 -0.49 23.32
CA ALA A 253 4.53 0.86 23.72
C ALA A 253 3.39 1.87 23.56
N VAL A 254 2.58 1.72 22.50
CA VAL A 254 1.37 2.54 22.26
C VAL A 254 0.34 2.28 23.35
N ASP A 255 0.02 1.02 23.64
CA ASP A 255 -0.94 0.62 24.68
C ASP A 255 -0.49 1.08 26.08
N ALA A 256 0.82 1.27 26.29
CA ALA A 256 1.39 1.81 27.53
C ALA A 256 1.43 3.36 27.58
N GLY A 257 0.93 4.03 26.54
CA GLY A 257 0.89 5.49 26.45
C GLY A 257 2.25 6.16 26.19
N PHE A 258 3.25 5.41 25.70
CA PHE A 258 4.59 5.98 25.48
C PHE A 258 4.63 6.88 24.24
N VAL A 259 3.84 6.54 23.22
CA VAL A 259 3.81 7.20 21.91
C VAL A 259 2.42 7.04 21.26
N PRO A 260 2.04 7.91 20.31
CA PRO A 260 0.75 7.82 19.62
C PRO A 260 0.65 6.60 18.70
N ASN A 261 -0.59 6.22 18.36
CA ASN A 261 -0.89 5.09 17.47
C ASN A 261 -0.31 5.26 16.06
N ASP A 262 -0.12 6.49 15.57
CA ASP A 262 0.48 6.78 14.26
C ASP A 262 1.90 6.22 14.08
N MET A 263 2.60 5.96 15.20
CA MET A 263 3.95 5.37 15.20
C MET A 263 3.92 3.84 15.23
N GLN A 264 2.74 3.21 15.38
CA GLN A 264 2.63 1.77 15.55
C GLN A 264 3.06 1.03 14.29
N VAL A 265 4.01 0.12 14.42
CA VAL A 265 4.39 -0.86 13.39
C VAL A 265 3.79 -2.22 13.75
N GLY A 266 3.25 -2.91 12.75
CA GLY A 266 2.72 -4.26 12.90
C GLY A 266 1.40 -4.48 12.15
N GLN A 267 0.82 -5.66 12.33
CA GLN A 267 -0.42 -6.11 11.70
C GLN A 267 -1.59 -5.13 11.90
N THR A 268 -1.71 -4.56 13.09
CA THR A 268 -2.75 -3.58 13.46
C THR A 268 -2.27 -2.14 13.35
N GLY A 269 -1.06 -1.92 12.85
CA GLY A 269 -0.47 -0.59 12.65
C GLY A 269 -0.05 -0.44 11.18
N LYS A 270 1.08 0.22 10.98
CA LYS A 270 1.68 0.42 9.66
C LYS A 270 2.55 -0.79 9.28
N ILE A 271 2.48 -1.14 8.00
CA ILE A 271 3.40 -2.07 7.35
C ILE A 271 4.50 -1.23 6.71
N VAL A 272 5.75 -1.57 6.98
CA VAL A 272 6.94 -0.88 6.50
C VAL A 272 7.91 -1.90 5.88
N ALA A 273 8.69 -1.43 4.91
CA ALA A 273 9.79 -2.20 4.32
C ALA A 273 11.00 -1.29 4.06
N PRO A 274 11.59 -0.70 5.11
CA PRO A 274 12.77 0.15 4.98
C PRO A 274 14.00 -0.65 4.52
N GLU A 275 15.00 0.08 4.04
CA GLU A 275 16.35 -0.46 3.81
C GLU A 275 16.99 -0.91 5.13
N LEU A 276 16.73 -0.19 6.23
CA LEU A 276 17.22 -0.49 7.57
C LEU A 276 16.11 -0.33 8.62
N TYR A 277 15.85 -1.39 9.39
CA TYR A 277 14.97 -1.38 10.54
C TYR A 277 15.75 -1.68 11.83
N ILE A 278 15.78 -0.74 12.77
CA ILE A 278 16.43 -0.90 14.08
C ILE A 278 15.36 -1.13 15.15
N ALA A 279 15.23 -2.36 15.62
CA ALA A 279 14.31 -2.76 16.68
C ALA A 279 14.97 -2.64 18.06
N VAL A 280 14.56 -1.64 18.85
CA VAL A 280 15.12 -1.36 20.17
C VAL A 280 14.13 -1.74 21.27
N GLY A 281 14.50 -2.74 22.08
CA GLY A 281 13.68 -3.20 23.22
C GLY A 281 12.33 -3.80 22.79
N ILE A 282 12.28 -4.37 21.58
CA ILE A 282 11.10 -5.05 21.01
C ILE A 282 11.32 -6.57 21.13
N SER A 283 10.30 -7.29 21.61
CA SER A 283 10.40 -8.74 21.80
C SER A 283 10.31 -9.55 20.50
N GLY A 284 9.67 -9.01 19.46
CA GLY A 284 9.47 -9.74 18.19
C GLY A 284 8.20 -10.59 18.16
N ALA A 285 7.12 -10.14 18.81
CA ALA A 285 5.81 -10.77 18.66
C ALA A 285 5.40 -10.82 17.18
N ILE A 286 4.76 -11.92 16.75
CA ILE A 286 4.38 -12.17 15.34
C ILE A 286 3.59 -10.98 14.75
N GLN A 287 2.74 -10.34 15.54
CA GLN A 287 1.95 -9.18 15.10
C GLN A 287 2.84 -7.96 14.80
N HIS A 288 3.96 -7.78 15.51
CA HIS A 288 4.93 -6.73 15.19
C HIS A 288 5.69 -7.10 13.91
N LEU A 289 6.19 -8.33 13.84
CA LEU A 289 6.97 -8.83 12.69
C LEU A 289 6.18 -8.75 11.38
N ALA A 290 4.87 -9.01 11.42
CA ALA A 290 3.99 -8.89 10.26
C ALA A 290 4.05 -7.53 9.55
N GLY A 291 4.43 -6.47 10.27
CA GLY A 291 4.54 -5.10 9.74
C GLY A 291 5.96 -4.66 9.41
N MET A 292 7.00 -5.48 9.63
CA MET A 292 8.40 -5.07 9.37
C MET A 292 9.30 -6.17 8.82
N LYS A 293 8.81 -7.41 8.67
CA LYS A 293 9.60 -8.55 8.17
C LYS A 293 10.12 -8.37 6.74
N ASP A 294 9.49 -7.49 5.96
CA ASP A 294 9.89 -7.18 4.59
C ASP A 294 11.01 -6.11 4.55
N SER A 295 11.53 -5.68 5.72
CA SER A 295 12.70 -4.78 5.78
C SER A 295 13.93 -5.47 5.23
N LYS A 296 14.78 -4.73 4.51
CA LYS A 296 15.96 -5.31 3.86
C LYS A 296 17.05 -5.71 4.86
N THR A 297 17.24 -4.91 5.91
CA THR A 297 18.17 -5.21 7.01
C THR A 297 17.47 -4.95 8.34
N ILE A 298 17.49 -5.92 9.24
CA ILE A 298 16.90 -5.85 10.58
C ILE A 298 18.02 -5.91 11.62
N VAL A 299 18.13 -4.86 12.42
CA VAL A 299 19.03 -4.78 13.57
C VAL A 299 18.19 -4.86 14.84
N ALA A 300 18.56 -5.73 15.78
CA ALA A 300 17.86 -5.87 17.06
C ALA A 300 18.79 -5.55 18.24
N ILE A 301 18.30 -4.69 19.14
CA ILE A 301 18.95 -4.39 20.42
C ILE A 301 17.99 -4.80 21.54
N ASN A 302 18.34 -5.85 22.27
CA ASN A 302 17.52 -6.36 23.38
C ASN A 302 18.42 -6.90 24.49
N LYS A 303 17.98 -6.78 25.75
CA LYS A 303 18.72 -7.33 26.90
C LYS A 303 18.51 -8.84 27.07
N ASP A 304 17.41 -9.36 26.53
CA ASP A 304 17.01 -10.75 26.64
C ASP A 304 17.54 -11.52 25.42
N PRO A 305 18.57 -12.39 25.56
CA PRO A 305 19.15 -13.13 24.44
C PRO A 305 18.16 -14.08 23.76
N GLU A 306 17.08 -14.46 24.46
CA GLU A 306 16.06 -15.37 23.94
C GLU A 306 14.87 -14.64 23.30
N ALA A 307 14.97 -13.32 23.12
CA ALA A 307 13.91 -12.52 22.52
C ALA A 307 13.64 -12.99 21.07
N PRO A 308 12.38 -13.32 20.70
CA PRO A 308 12.02 -13.79 19.35
C PRO A 308 12.46 -12.88 18.19
N ILE A 309 12.66 -11.58 18.44
CA ILE A 309 13.17 -10.64 17.43
C ILE A 309 14.52 -11.08 16.83
N PHE A 310 15.36 -11.79 17.60
CA PHE A 310 16.64 -12.29 17.11
C PHE A 310 16.51 -13.40 16.08
N GLN A 311 15.36 -14.07 15.99
CA GLN A 311 15.11 -15.10 14.97
C GLN A 311 14.95 -14.51 13.57
N VAL A 312 14.68 -13.21 13.46
CA VAL A 312 14.49 -12.49 12.19
C VAL A 312 15.47 -11.34 11.99
N ALA A 313 16.36 -11.10 12.94
CA ALA A 313 17.35 -10.03 12.85
C ALA A 313 18.58 -10.48 12.08
N ASP A 314 19.04 -9.67 11.14
CA ASP A 314 20.32 -9.86 10.46
C ASP A 314 21.50 -9.55 11.40
N TYR A 315 21.31 -8.58 12.29
CA TYR A 315 22.28 -8.21 13.32
C TYR A 315 21.61 -8.12 14.69
N GLY A 316 22.12 -8.87 15.66
CA GLY A 316 21.64 -8.85 17.04
C GLY A 316 22.69 -8.33 18.01
N LEU A 317 22.31 -7.41 18.90
CA LEU A 317 23.10 -6.97 20.04
C LEU A 317 22.35 -7.28 21.34
N VAL A 318 22.89 -8.22 22.10
CA VAL A 318 22.40 -8.53 23.45
C VAL A 318 23.01 -7.54 24.43
N ALA A 319 22.28 -6.45 24.72
CA ALA A 319 22.76 -5.37 25.58
C ALA A 319 21.62 -4.57 26.21
N ASP A 320 21.96 -3.80 27.25
CA ASP A 320 21.07 -2.77 27.76
C ASP A 320 20.95 -1.62 26.74
N LEU A 321 19.74 -1.41 26.22
CA LEU A 321 19.44 -0.35 25.27
C LEU A 321 19.78 1.06 25.80
N PHE A 322 19.72 1.27 27.11
CA PHE A 322 20.05 2.56 27.74
C PHE A 322 21.54 2.89 27.69
N GLN A 323 22.39 1.91 27.37
CA GLN A 323 23.82 2.09 27.15
C GLN A 323 24.15 2.02 25.66
N ALA A 324 23.67 0.97 24.99
CA ALA A 324 24.00 0.67 23.60
C ALA A 324 23.50 1.76 22.62
N VAL A 325 22.27 2.26 22.77
CA VAL A 325 21.71 3.25 21.85
C VAL A 325 22.47 4.59 21.94
N PRO A 326 22.69 5.20 23.12
CA PRO A 326 23.53 6.39 23.22
C PRO A 326 24.94 6.23 22.67
N GLU A 327 25.58 5.08 22.89
CA GLU A 327 26.91 4.80 22.36
C GLU A 327 26.92 4.75 20.83
N MET A 328 25.96 4.03 20.24
CA MET A 328 25.77 3.98 18.79
C MET A 328 25.54 5.38 18.20
N THR A 329 24.67 6.19 18.81
CA THR A 329 24.42 7.58 18.40
C THR A 329 25.70 8.43 18.45
N LYS A 330 26.53 8.27 19.49
CA LYS A 330 27.82 8.98 19.60
C LYS A 330 28.81 8.54 18.52
N LEU A 331 28.87 7.25 18.20
CA LEU A 331 29.76 6.73 17.17
C LEU A 331 29.37 7.23 15.78
N LEU A 332 28.07 7.29 15.48
CA LEU A 332 27.57 7.84 14.21
C LEU A 332 27.92 9.33 14.06
N LYS A 333 27.78 10.13 15.13
CA LYS A 333 28.20 11.55 15.14
C LYS A 333 29.68 11.75 14.82
N LYS A 334 30.55 10.84 15.28
CA LYS A 334 32.00 10.92 15.01
C LYS A 334 32.38 10.53 13.58
N LYS A 335 31.52 9.74 12.92
CA LYS A 335 31.84 9.12 11.63
C LYS A 335 31.38 9.93 10.42
N SER A 336 30.72 11.08 10.61
CA SER A 336 30.14 11.96 9.58
C SER A 336 29.91 11.24 8.24
N ILE A 337 28.82 10.45 8.21
CA ILE A 337 28.29 9.87 6.97
C ILE A 337 27.51 10.96 6.24
#